data_AF-A2SN91-F1
#
_entry.id   AF-A2SN91-F1
#
_cell.length_a   1.000
_cell.length_b   1.000
_cell.length_c   1.000
_cell.angle_alpha   90.00
_cell.angle_beta   90.00
_cell.angle_gamma   90.00
#
_symmetry.space_group_name_H-M   'P 1'
#
loop_
_entity.id
_entity.type
_entity.pdbx_description
1 polymer ?
#
loop_
_entity_poly.entity_id
_entity_poly.type
_entity_poly.pdbx_seq_one_letter_code
_entity_poly.pdbx_strand_id
1 'polypeptide(L)'
;MTQHTPGVPAPRVTLDLRRPLYDSMGHLHSVMFWSGLQLLTGSRGFLFVWDMSDGSCLIRGLAQMRLSNERRRSMLSAEPVGESERLTWTESTTVIDQARARAAAILTARRGAAADPSSAS
;
A
#
# COMPACT_ATOMS: atom_id res chain seq x y z
N MET A 1 11.34 -7.02 -41.27
CA MET A 1 10.60 -5.90 -40.68
C MET A 1 9.55 -6.46 -39.74
N THR A 2 9.92 -6.73 -38.49
CA THR A 2 9.02 -7.25 -37.45
C THR A 2 8.32 -6.08 -36.80
N GLN A 3 7.00 -6.02 -36.95
CA GLN A 3 6.16 -4.96 -36.39
C GLN A 3 6.20 -5.06 -34.86
N HIS A 4 6.72 -4.02 -34.20
CA HIS A 4 6.51 -3.80 -32.78
C HIS A 4 5.03 -3.43 -32.59
N THR A 5 4.22 -4.39 -32.16
CA THR A 5 2.90 -4.06 -31.60
C THR A 5 3.15 -3.24 -30.33
N PRO A 6 2.74 -1.96 -30.25
CA PRO A 6 2.85 -1.21 -29.00
C PRO A 6 2.04 -1.97 -27.95
N GLY A 7 2.73 -2.42 -26.90
CA GLY A 7 2.14 -3.20 -25.82
C GLY A 7 0.94 -2.45 -25.27
N VAL A 8 -0.25 -3.04 -25.40
CA VAL A 8 -1.46 -2.53 -24.78
C VAL A 8 -1.13 -2.27 -23.31
N PRO A 9 -1.24 -1.04 -22.79
CA PRO A 9 -0.99 -0.79 -21.39
C PRO A 9 -1.90 -1.71 -20.58
N ALA A 10 -1.30 -2.50 -19.68
CA ALA A 10 -2.06 -3.40 -18.83
C ALA A 10 -3.21 -2.62 -18.19
N PRO A 11 -4.42 -3.20 -18.10
CA PRO A 11 -5.56 -2.51 -17.50
C PRO A 11 -5.14 -1.95 -16.14
N ARG A 12 -5.32 -0.65 -15.96
CA ARG A 12 -5.05 0.03 -14.69
C ARG A 12 -6.02 -0.54 -13.66
N VAL A 13 -5.54 -1.49 -12.88
CA VAL A 13 -6.29 -2.01 -11.74
C VAL A 13 -6.18 -0.94 -10.66
N THR A 14 -7.22 -0.12 -10.51
CA THR A 14 -7.28 0.81 -9.40
C THR A 14 -7.43 0.01 -8.12
N LEU A 15 -6.40 0.05 -7.28
CA LEU A 15 -6.42 -0.58 -5.96
C LEU A 15 -7.41 0.15 -5.06
N ASP A 16 -8.43 -0.57 -4.61
CA ASP A 16 -9.35 -0.11 -3.58
C ASP A 16 -8.79 -0.50 -2.22
N LEU A 17 -8.15 0.45 -1.52
CA LEU A 17 -7.56 0.22 -0.21
C LEU A 17 -8.60 -0.08 0.89
N ARG A 18 -9.90 0.07 0.62
CA ARG A 18 -10.99 -0.30 1.54
C ARG A 18 -11.39 -1.76 1.41
N ARG A 19 -10.92 -2.44 0.37
CA ARG A 19 -11.15 -3.86 0.13
C ARG A 19 -9.88 -4.65 0.45
N PRO A 20 -9.99 -5.94 0.80
CA PRO A 20 -8.84 -6.81 0.97
C PRO A 20 -7.92 -6.75 -0.25
N LEU A 21 -6.61 -6.77 -0.01
CA LEU A 21 -5.57 -6.75 -1.04
C LEU A 21 -4.82 -8.08 -1.02
N TYR A 22 -4.64 -8.67 -2.20
CA TYR A 22 -3.97 -9.95 -2.38
C TYR A 22 -2.83 -9.83 -3.36
N ASP A 23 -1.71 -10.51 -3.10
CA ASP A 23 -0.68 -10.69 -4.11
C ASP A 23 -1.11 -11.73 -5.16
N SER A 24 -0.30 -11.86 -6.22
CA SER A 24 -0.51 -12.84 -7.28
C SER A 24 -0.40 -14.30 -6.80
N MET A 25 0.12 -14.54 -5.59
CA MET A 25 0.14 -15.86 -4.95
C MET A 25 -1.10 -16.11 -4.08
N GLY A 26 -1.96 -15.10 -3.90
CA GLY A 26 -3.18 -15.18 -3.10
C GLY A 26 -2.99 -14.89 -1.62
N HIS A 27 -1.81 -14.41 -1.20
CA HIS A 27 -1.59 -13.98 0.18
C HIS A 27 -2.31 -12.67 0.46
N LEU A 28 -2.87 -12.56 1.66
CA LEU A 28 -3.50 -11.33 2.12
C LEU A 28 -2.44 -10.31 2.56
N HIS A 29 -2.61 -9.06 2.17
CA HIS A 29 -1.76 -7.94 2.53
C HIS A 29 -2.48 -6.94 3.41
N SER A 30 -1.77 -6.50 4.46
CA SER A 30 -2.19 -5.44 5.36
C SER A 30 -1.58 -4.13 4.94
N VAL A 31 -2.42 -3.11 4.73
CA VAL A 31 -1.94 -1.78 4.37
C VAL A 31 -1.25 -1.15 5.58
N MET A 32 0.03 -0.80 5.42
CA MET A 32 0.82 -0.15 6.46
C MET A 32 1.02 1.33 6.20
N PHE A 33 1.21 1.73 4.94
CA PHE A 33 1.34 3.12 4.57
C PHE A 33 1.01 3.30 3.09
N TRP A 34 0.51 4.45 2.68
CA TRP A 34 0.34 4.77 1.26
C TRP A 34 0.58 6.25 0.97
N SER A 35 0.98 6.52 -0.26
CA SER A 35 1.02 7.84 -0.89
C SER A 35 0.23 7.79 -2.21
N GLY A 36 0.25 8.87 -2.98
CA GLY A 36 -0.34 8.87 -4.33
C GLY A 36 0.39 7.97 -5.32
N LEU A 37 1.62 7.54 -5.02
CA LEU A 37 2.47 6.76 -5.93
C LEU A 37 2.77 5.36 -5.41
N GLN A 38 2.85 5.18 -4.10
CA GLN A 38 3.37 3.96 -3.50
C GLN A 38 2.51 3.46 -2.36
N LEU A 39 2.51 2.15 -2.19
CA LEU A 39 1.84 1.45 -1.11
C LEU A 39 2.85 0.56 -0.40
N LEU A 40 2.91 0.67 0.93
CA LEU A 40 3.63 -0.25 1.79
C LEU A 40 2.62 -1.19 2.45
N THR A 41 2.87 -2.49 2.35
CA THR A 41 2.05 -3.51 3.00
C THR A 41 2.88 -4.50 3.79
N GLY A 42 2.28 -5.13 4.79
CA GLY A 42 2.81 -6.32 5.45
C GLY A 42 2.06 -7.58 5.02
N SER A 43 2.76 -8.70 4.83
CA SER A 43 2.16 -10.03 4.67
C SER A 43 3.12 -11.11 5.17
N ARG A 44 2.61 -12.05 5.98
CA ARG A 44 3.36 -13.21 6.51
C ARG A 44 4.71 -12.85 7.16
N GLY A 45 4.77 -11.71 7.86
CA GLY A 45 5.98 -11.22 8.52
C GLY A 45 6.96 -10.44 7.62
N PHE A 46 6.63 -10.22 6.35
CA PHE A 46 7.46 -9.47 5.40
C PHE A 46 6.81 -8.15 4.98
N LEU A 47 7.64 -7.18 4.60
CA LEU A 47 7.21 -5.88 4.07
C LEU A 47 7.36 -5.86 2.55
N PHE A 48 6.38 -5.26 1.89
CA PHE A 48 6.32 -5.12 0.43
C PHE A 48 6.00 -3.69 0.04
N VAL A 49 6.66 -3.20 -1.00
CA VAL A 49 6.39 -1.89 -1.60
C VAL A 49 5.80 -2.10 -2.99
N TRP A 50 4.73 -1.39 -3.30
CA TRP A 50 3.98 -1.50 -4.54
C TRP A 50 3.79 -0.14 -5.20
N ASP A 51 3.66 -0.15 -6.51
CA ASP A 51 3.18 0.99 -7.28
C ASP A 51 1.64 1.08 -7.16
N MET A 52 1.13 2.25 -6.78
CA MET A 52 -0.31 2.46 -6.60
C MET A 52 -1.09 2.53 -7.92
N SER A 53 -0.42 2.83 -9.04
CA SER A 53 -1.07 3.02 -10.34
C SER A 53 -1.46 1.70 -11.00
N ASP A 54 -0.69 0.64 -10.76
CA ASP A 54 -0.89 -0.65 -11.43
C ASP A 54 -0.73 -1.88 -10.52
N GLY A 55 -0.40 -1.67 -9.24
CA GLY A 55 -0.21 -2.72 -8.25
C GLY A 55 1.07 -3.53 -8.39
N SER A 56 2.03 -3.11 -9.21
CA SER A 56 3.28 -3.85 -9.42
C SER A 56 4.20 -3.76 -8.19
N CYS A 57 4.87 -4.86 -7.83
CA CYS A 57 5.84 -4.85 -6.74
C CYS A 57 7.12 -4.11 -7.13
N LEU A 58 7.59 -3.23 -6.27
CA LEU A 58 8.80 -2.41 -6.48
C LEU A 58 10.07 -3.04 -5.88
N ILE A 59 9.95 -4.20 -5.22
CA ILE A 59 11.11 -4.93 -4.68
C ILE A 59 11.82 -5.66 -5.81
N ARG A 60 13.14 -5.41 -5.94
CA ARG A 60 13.99 -6.07 -6.94
C ARG A 60 13.92 -7.59 -6.77
N GLY A 61 13.65 -8.31 -7.87
CA GLY A 61 13.46 -9.76 -7.89
C GLY A 61 12.02 -10.23 -7.71
N LEU A 62 11.12 -9.34 -7.29
CA LEU A 62 9.69 -9.60 -7.13
C LEU A 62 8.81 -8.77 -8.08
N ALA A 63 9.41 -8.10 -9.08
CA ALA A 63 8.70 -7.18 -9.97
C ALA A 63 7.53 -7.81 -10.76
N GLN A 64 7.53 -9.14 -10.93
CA GLN A 64 6.42 -9.89 -11.50
C GLN A 64 5.21 -10.06 -10.57
N MET A 65 5.37 -9.81 -9.26
CA MET A 65 4.26 -9.85 -8.31
C MET A 65 3.34 -8.65 -8.50
N ARG A 66 2.04 -8.93 -8.44
CA ARG A 66 1.00 -7.91 -8.52
C ARG A 66 0.09 -7.96 -7.31
N LEU A 67 -0.21 -6.79 -6.77
CA LEU A 67 -1.24 -6.58 -5.78
C LEU A 67 -2.57 -6.29 -6.48
N SER A 68 -3.66 -6.84 -5.95
CA SER A 68 -5.01 -6.60 -6.47
C SER A 68 -6.06 -6.80 -5.39
N ASN A 69 -7.28 -6.29 -5.61
CA ASN A 69 -8.41 -6.59 -4.73
C ASN A 69 -9.07 -7.95 -5.02
N GLU A 70 -8.60 -8.67 -6.04
CA GLU A 70 -9.14 -9.96 -6.42
C GLU A 70 -8.34 -11.06 -5.73
N ARG A 71 -9.02 -11.84 -4.90
CA ARG A 71 -8.44 -13.07 -4.38
C ARG A 71 -8.36 -14.08 -5.53
N ARG A 72 -7.20 -14.18 -6.18
CA ARG A 72 -6.94 -15.32 -7.05
C ARG A 72 -6.97 -16.58 -6.19
N ARG A 73 -7.78 -17.56 -6.59
CA ARG A 73 -7.71 -18.90 -5.99
C ARG A 73 -6.33 -19.46 -6.32
N SER A 74 -5.42 -19.36 -5.37
CA SER A 74 -4.24 -20.23 -5.36
C SER A 74 -4.73 -21.67 -5.43
N MET A 75 -4.17 -22.48 -6.34
CA MET A 75 -4.39 -23.94 -6.30
C MET A 75 -3.73 -24.60 -5.08
N LEU A 76 -2.87 -23.85 -4.37
CA LEU A 76 -2.30 -24.25 -3.08
C LEU A 76 -3.19 -23.69 -1.97
N SER A 77 -3.79 -24.59 -1.19
CA SER A 77 -4.69 -24.33 -0.07
C SER A 77 -4.26 -23.10 0.75
N ALA A 78 -5.15 -22.12 0.87
CA ALA A 78 -4.94 -20.98 1.75
C ALA A 78 -5.27 -21.40 3.18
N GLU A 79 -4.23 -21.61 3.99
CA GLU A 79 -4.37 -21.74 5.44
C GLU A 79 -5.11 -20.50 6.00
N PRO A 80 -5.97 -20.69 7.02
CA PRO A 80 -6.64 -19.56 7.67
C PRO A 80 -5.60 -18.62 8.29
N VAL A 81 -5.76 -17.32 8.03
CA VAL A 81 -4.94 -16.24 8.64
C VAL A 81 -5.01 -16.37 10.16
N GLY A 82 -3.85 -16.53 10.79
CA GLY A 82 -3.74 -16.82 12.21
C GLY A 82 -4.22 -15.65 13.08
N GLU A 83 -4.67 -15.94 14.31
CA GLU A 83 -5.10 -14.91 15.28
C GLU A 83 -4.00 -13.87 15.56
N SER A 84 -2.73 -14.31 15.54
CA SER A 84 -1.57 -13.43 15.66
C SER A 84 -1.50 -12.39 14.53
N GLU A 85 -1.81 -12.77 13.29
CA GLU A 85 -1.82 -11.84 12.14
C GLU A 85 -2.98 -10.82 12.23
N ARG A 86 -4.11 -11.21 12.85
CA ARG A 86 -5.23 -10.29 13.15
C ARG A 86 -4.90 -9.29 14.26
N LEU A 87 -4.17 -9.71 15.28
CA LEU A 87 -3.66 -8.82 16.33
C LEU A 87 -2.65 -7.83 15.75
N THR A 88 -1.67 -8.32 14.98
CA THR A 88 -0.71 -7.46 14.27
C THR A 88 -1.40 -6.48 13.32
N TRP A 89 -2.50 -6.88 12.68
CA TRP A 89 -3.34 -5.97 11.89
C TRP A 89 -3.88 -4.80 12.72
N THR A 90 -4.50 -5.11 13.86
CA THR A 90 -5.16 -4.11 14.72
C THR A 90 -4.16 -3.12 15.30
N GLU A 91 -3.02 -3.64 15.74
CA GLU A 91 -1.91 -2.83 16.27
C GLU A 91 -1.29 -1.96 15.17
N SER A 92 -1.03 -2.53 13.99
CA SER A 92 -0.48 -1.77 12.86
C SER A 92 -1.41 -0.63 12.46
N THR A 93 -2.71 -0.89 12.36
CA THR A 93 -3.72 0.12 11.99
C THR A 93 -3.72 1.27 13.01
N THR A 94 -3.64 0.95 14.30
CA THR A 94 -3.60 1.94 15.38
C THR A 94 -2.35 2.83 15.31
N VAL A 95 -1.17 2.25 15.09
CA VAL A 95 0.10 3.00 14.97
C VAL A 95 0.08 3.92 13.76
N ILE A 96 -0.51 3.48 12.64
CA ILE A 96 -0.62 4.27 11.41
C ILE A 96 -1.53 5.48 11.62
N ASP A 97 -2.67 5.28 12.27
CA ASP A 97 -3.60 6.37 12.56
C ASP A 97 -2.98 7.40 13.51
N GLN A 98 -2.17 6.96 14.48
CA GLN A 98 -1.38 7.86 15.32
C GLN A 98 -0.33 8.64 14.53
N ALA A 99 0.40 7.98 13.61
CA ALA A 99 1.39 8.65 12.77
C ALA A 99 0.74 9.70 11.85
N ARG A 100 -0.45 9.41 11.31
CA ARG A 100 -1.26 10.38 10.54
C ARG A 100 -1.67 11.58 11.36
N ALA A 101 -2.20 11.34 12.56
CA ALA A 101 -2.61 12.42 13.45
C ALA A 101 -1.44 13.36 13.78
N ARG A 102 -0.26 12.79 14.03
CA ARG A 102 0.98 13.57 14.25
C ARG A 102 1.41 14.36 13.02
N ALA A 103 1.43 13.72 11.84
CA ALA A 103 1.81 14.40 10.60
C ALA A 103 0.85 15.55 10.26
N ALA A 104 -0.46 15.35 10.43
CA ALA A 104 -1.46 16.39 10.26
C ALA A 104 -1.25 17.56 11.24
N ALA A 105 -0.98 17.27 12.52
CA ALA A 105 -0.69 18.30 13.51
C ALA A 105 0.54 19.14 13.14
N ILE A 106 1.62 18.51 12.65
CA ILE A 106 2.83 19.22 12.21
C ILE A 106 2.53 20.13 11.01
N LEU A 107 1.77 19.65 10.03
CA LEU A 107 1.41 20.44 8.86
C LEU A 107 0.51 21.64 9.23
N THR A 108 -0.44 21.45 10.15
CA THR A 108 -1.29 22.54 10.66
C THR A 108 -0.45 23.58 11.41
N ALA A 109 0.46 23.15 12.29
CA ALA A 109 1.36 24.06 13.01
C ALA A 109 2.24 24.89 12.06
N ARG A 110 2.78 24.27 10.99
CA ARG A 110 3.57 24.96 9.98
C ARG A 110 2.75 25.98 9.18
N ARG A 111 1.47 25.69 8.87
CA ARG A 111 0.59 26.66 8.22
C ARG A 111 0.25 27.85 9.13
N GLY A 112 0.03 27.61 10.42
CA GLY A 112 -0.21 28.68 11.39
C GLY A 112 1.00 29.61 11.52
N ALA A 113 2.21 29.06 11.62
CA ALA A 113 3.45 29.85 11.70
C ALA A 113 3.74 30.65 10.42
N ALA A 114 3.33 30.16 9.24
CA ALA A 114 3.47 30.90 7.98
C ALA A 114 2.41 32.00 7.79
N ALA A 115 1.30 31.94 8.53
CA ALA A 115 0.20 32.89 8.45
C ALA A 115 0.32 34.08 9.42
N ASP A 116 1.33 34.08 10.31
CA ASP A 116 1.53 35.14 11.30
C ASP A 116 2.85 35.92 11.05
N PRO A 117 2.86 36.86 10.09
CA PRO A 117 4.02 37.70 9.82
C PRO A 117 4.21 38.85 10.84
N SER A 118 3.43 38.92 11.92
CA SER A 118 3.33 40.12 12.77
C SER A 118 4.30 40.19 13.96
N SER A 119 5.31 39.31 14.06
CA SER A 119 6.30 39.35 15.17
C SER A 119 7.71 39.79 14.74
N ALA A 120 7.87 40.25 13.49
CA ALA A 120 9.11 40.88 13.02
C ALA A 120 8.96 42.41 13.05
N SER A 121 8.88 43.02 14.23
CA SER A 121 9.24 44.43 14.52
C SER A 121 9.30 44.66 16.03
#